data_AF-A0A951NCY2-F1
#
_entry.id   AF-A0A951NCY2-F1
#
_cell.length_a   1.000
_cell.length_b   1.000
_cell.length_c   1.000
_cell.angle_alpha   90.00
_cell.angle_beta   90.00
_cell.angle_gamma   90.00
#
_symmetry.space_group_name_H-M   'P 1'
#
loop_
_entity.id
_entity.type
_entity.pdbx_description
1 polymer ?
#
loop_
_entity_poly.entity_id
_entity_poly.type
_entity_poly.pdbx_seq_one_letter_code
_entity_poly.pdbx_strand_id
1 'polypeptide(L)'
;MIDDIDLDADLNAQDDDGLGWSTLGDARVSDRIIAGAMVLAGNKYGQAVVRIVAVDDDGQVHFSILPGSLAKNAHLLGRTVA
;
A
#
# COMPACT_ATOMS: atom_id res chain seq x y z
N MET A 1 -4.94 -17.60 0.33
CA MET A 1 -4.72 -16.68 -0.79
C MET A 1 -3.82 -15.57 -0.28
N ILE A 2 -2.51 -15.76 -0.44
CA ILE A 2 -1.46 -14.77 -0.14
C ILE A 2 -1.02 -14.08 -1.46
N ASP A 3 -1.48 -14.61 -2.61
CA ASP A 3 -0.97 -14.31 -3.94
C ASP A 3 -1.43 -13.00 -4.58
N ASP A 4 -2.04 -12.07 -3.85
CA ASP A 4 -2.57 -10.82 -4.41
C ASP A 4 -2.06 -9.55 -3.71
N ILE A 5 -1.10 -9.68 -2.77
CA ILE A 5 -0.47 -8.51 -2.15
C ILE A 5 0.37 -7.79 -3.20
N ASP A 6 0.10 -6.49 -3.40
CA ASP A 6 0.85 -5.61 -4.28
C ASP A 6 2.12 -5.08 -3.60
N LEU A 7 2.04 -4.81 -2.29
CA LEU A 7 3.12 -4.28 -1.46
C LEU A 7 3.17 -5.00 -0.11
N ASP A 8 4.24 -5.75 0.18
CA ASP A 8 4.42 -6.33 1.52
C ASP A 8 4.69 -5.19 2.52
N ALA A 9 3.97 -5.20 3.64
CA ALA A 9 4.11 -4.18 4.67
C ALA A 9 3.63 -4.69 6.03
N ASP A 10 4.25 -4.22 7.11
CA ASP A 10 3.62 -4.26 8.44
C ASP A 10 2.68 -3.06 8.56
N LEU A 11 1.37 -3.33 8.61
CA LEU A 11 0.36 -2.27 8.71
C LEU A 11 0.39 -1.49 10.04
N ASN A 12 1.20 -1.93 11.02
CA ASN A 12 1.45 -1.19 12.25
C ASN A 12 2.75 -0.37 12.21
N ALA A 13 3.58 -0.53 11.18
CA ALA A 13 4.78 0.28 11.00
C ALA A 13 4.37 1.64 10.42
N GLN A 14 4.67 2.70 11.17
CA GLN A 14 4.29 4.06 10.86
C GLN A 14 5.52 4.96 10.86
N ASP A 15 5.57 5.92 9.95
CA ASP A 15 6.58 6.98 9.95
C ASP A 15 6.21 8.14 10.88
N ASP A 16 7.07 9.15 10.95
CA ASP A 16 6.91 10.29 11.85
C ASP A 16 5.71 11.20 11.49
N ASP A 17 5.17 11.09 10.27
CA ASP A 17 3.99 11.83 9.80
C ASP A 17 2.68 11.07 10.00
N GLY A 18 2.75 9.86 10.56
CA GLY A 18 1.58 9.04 10.80
C GLY A 18 1.14 8.21 9.59
N LEU A 19 1.96 8.09 8.55
CA LEU A 19 1.70 7.24 7.39
C LEU A 19 2.31 5.86 7.60
N GLY A 20 1.65 4.82 7.05
CA GLY A 20 2.28 3.51 6.96
C GLY A 20 3.42 3.57 5.95
N TRP A 21 4.47 2.77 6.17
CA TRP A 21 5.61 2.75 5.25
C TRP A 21 6.07 1.35 4.88
N SER A 22 6.69 1.23 3.71
CA SER A 22 7.41 0.04 3.22
C SER A 22 8.47 0.49 2.20
N THR A 23 9.03 -0.42 1.40
CA THR A 23 9.98 -0.09 0.33
C THR A 23 9.50 -0.58 -1.03
N LEU A 24 9.97 0.04 -2.13
CA LEU A 24 9.71 -0.44 -3.49
C LEU A 24 10.25 -1.86 -3.74
N GLY A 25 11.23 -2.31 -2.96
CA GLY A 25 11.74 -3.68 -3.01
C GLY A 25 10.75 -4.73 -2.50
N ASP A 26 9.80 -4.30 -1.66
CA ASP A 26 8.73 -5.14 -1.13
C ASP A 26 7.49 -5.17 -2.05
N ALA A 27 7.54 -4.41 -3.15
CA ALA A 27 6.51 -4.40 -4.16
C ALA A 27 6.59 -5.63 -5.06
N ARG A 28 5.44 -6.26 -5.32
CA ARG A 28 5.36 -7.34 -6.31
C ARG A 28 5.63 -6.84 -7.72
N VAL A 29 5.13 -5.64 -8.04
CA VAL A 29 5.35 -4.96 -9.32
C VAL A 29 5.59 -3.48 -9.02
N SER A 30 6.85 -3.07 -8.93
CA SER A 30 7.24 -1.72 -8.50
C SER A 30 6.62 -0.61 -9.36
N ASP A 31 6.45 -0.81 -10.67
CA ASP A 31 5.82 0.15 -11.59
C ASP A 31 4.36 0.50 -11.24
N ARG A 32 3.70 -0.29 -10.40
CA ARG A 32 2.32 -0.03 -9.92
C ARG A 32 2.28 0.77 -8.63
N ILE A 33 3.42 0.89 -7.93
CA ILE A 33 3.54 1.61 -6.67
C ILE A 33 3.94 3.04 -7.01
N ILE A 34 2.93 3.84 -7.35
CA ILE A 34 3.07 5.26 -7.68
C ILE A 34 2.14 6.07 -6.79
N ALA A 35 2.48 7.34 -6.54
CA ALA A 35 1.62 8.24 -5.77
C ALA A 35 0.19 8.26 -6.31
N GLY A 36 -0.78 8.20 -5.39
CA GLY A 36 -2.21 8.17 -5.69
C GLY A 36 -2.78 6.78 -6.02
N ALA A 37 -1.96 5.76 -6.23
CA ALA A 37 -2.44 4.40 -6.53
C ALA A 37 -3.14 3.75 -5.31
N MET A 38 -4.22 3.02 -5.57
CA MET A 38 -4.87 2.15 -4.59
C MET A 38 -4.43 0.70 -4.79
N VAL A 39 -3.74 0.16 -3.79
CA VAL A 39 -3.10 -1.15 -3.86
C VAL A 39 -3.43 -1.99 -2.64
N LEU A 40 -3.30 -3.31 -2.75
CA LEU A 40 -3.42 -4.20 -1.60
C LEU A 40 -2.07 -4.29 -0.88
N ALA A 41 -2.00 -3.80 0.35
CA ALA A 41 -0.80 -3.87 1.17
C ALA A 41 -1.02 -4.70 2.44
N GLY A 42 0.07 -5.25 2.97
CA GLY A 42 0.07 -5.98 4.23
C GLY A 42 0.88 -7.27 4.14
N ASN A 43 0.57 -8.23 5.01
CA ASN A 43 1.23 -9.52 5.07
C ASN A 43 0.25 -10.60 5.58
N LYS A 44 0.77 -11.76 5.99
CA LYS A 44 -0.05 -12.87 6.49
C LYS A 44 -0.85 -12.56 7.78
N TYR A 45 -0.50 -11.50 8.51
CA TYR A 45 -1.16 -11.11 9.75
C TYR A 45 -2.30 -10.10 9.53
N GLY A 46 -2.28 -9.38 8.40
CA GLY A 46 -3.31 -8.40 8.08
C GLY A 46 -3.08 -7.76 6.71
N GLN A 47 -4.17 -7.42 6.04
CA GLN A 47 -4.18 -6.82 4.70
C GLN A 47 -5.19 -5.68 4.65
N ALA A 48 -4.85 -4.61 3.93
CA ALA A 48 -5.72 -3.47 3.73
C ALA A 48 -5.54 -2.88 2.32
N VAL A 49 -6.60 -2.24 1.81
CA VAL A 49 -6.45 -1.36 0.65
C VAL A 49 -5.84 -0.06 1.15
N VAL A 50 -4.70 0.31 0.58
CA VAL A 50 -3.99 1.54 0.93
C VAL A 50 -3.94 2.45 -0.27
N ARG A 51 -3.84 3.75 -0.04
CA ARG A 51 -3.46 4.72 -1.05
C ARG A 51 -1.99 5.06 -0.87
N ILE A 52 -1.19 4.89 -1.93
CA ILE A 52 0.18 5.38 -1.95
C ILE A 52 0.15 6.91 -1.90
N VAL A 53 0.82 7.48 -0.91
CA VAL A 53 0.90 8.93 -0.71
C VAL A 53 2.12 9.48 -1.44
N ALA A 54 3.28 8.84 -1.27
CA ALA A 54 4.53 9.23 -1.88
C ALA A 54 5.43 8.01 -2.09
N VAL A 55 6.38 8.16 -3.02
CA VAL A 55 7.51 7.25 -3.19
C VAL A 55 8.74 8.13 -3.32
N ASP A 56 9.66 7.99 -2.38
CA ASP A 56 10.88 8.79 -2.29
C ASP A 56 11.95 8.27 -3.26
N ASP A 57 12.97 9.11 -3.53
CA ASP A 57 14.05 8.80 -4.49
C ASP A 57 14.88 7.57 -4.08
N ASP A 58 14.91 7.22 -2.79
CA ASP A 58 15.59 6.04 -2.26
C ASP A 58 14.71 4.78 -2.28
N GLY A 59 13.45 4.92 -2.72
CA GLY A 59 12.47 3.84 -2.82
C GLY A 59 11.63 3.62 -1.56
N GLN A 60 11.68 4.51 -0.57
CA GLN A 60 10.72 4.49 0.53
C GLN A 60 9.30 4.79 0.01
N VAL A 61 8.33 3.98 0.44
CA VAL A 61 6.92 4.09 0.02
C VAL A 61 6.09 4.49 1.23
N HIS A 62 5.42 5.64 1.15
CA HIS A 62 4.50 6.13 2.18
C HIS A 62 3.06 5.88 1.75
N PHE A 63 2.21 5.39 2.65
CA PHE A 63 0.82 5.09 2.33
C PHE A 63 -0.17 5.40 3.47
N SER A 64 -1.41 5.66 3.09
CA SER A 64 -2.53 5.80 4.02
C SER A 64 -3.49 4.61 3.89
N ILE A 65 -3.85 3.98 5.00
CA ILE A 65 -4.85 2.89 5.01
C ILE A 65 -6.24 3.47 4.74
N LEU A 66 -6.97 2.90 3.77
CA LEU A 66 -8.35 3.30 3.54
C LEU A 66 -9.26 2.73 4.63
N PRO A 67 -10.18 3.54 5.20
CA PRO A 67 -11.09 3.06 6.22
C PRO A 67 -12.06 2.01 5.66
N GLY A 68 -12.32 0.98 6.46
CA GLY A 68 -13.25 -0.10 6.13
C GLY A 68 -12.56 -1.42 5.77
N SER A 69 -13.36 -2.42 5.43
CA SER A 69 -12.86 -3.75 5.08
C SER A 69 -12.34 -3.82 3.65
N LEU A 70 -11.51 -4.84 3.36
CA LEU A 70 -11.08 -5.17 2.01
C LEU A 70 -12.25 -5.29 1.04
N ALA A 71 -13.31 -6.04 1.42
CA ALA A 71 -14.49 -6.22 0.57
C ALA A 71 -15.16 -4.90 0.17
N LYS A 72 -15.18 -3.91 1.08
CA LYS A 72 -15.73 -2.58 0.81
C LYS A 72 -14.87 -1.81 -0.20
N ASN A 73 -13.54 -1.94 -0.09
CA ASN A 73 -12.59 -1.13 -0.85
C ASN A 73 -12.03 -1.85 -2.10
N ALA A 74 -12.31 -3.14 -2.30
CA ALA A 74 -11.76 -3.95 -3.39
C ALA A 74 -12.01 -3.35 -4.79
N HIS A 75 -13.14 -2.66 -4.97
CA HIS A 75 -13.47 -2.00 -6.22
C HIS A 75 -12.50 -0.85 -6.60
N LEU A 76 -11.67 -0.39 -5.67
CA LEU A 76 -10.68 0.67 -5.87
C LEU A 76 -9.32 0.14 -6.33
N LEU A 77 -9.04 -1.16 -6.17
CA LEU A 77 -7.73 -1.72 -6.53
C LEU A 77 -7.39 -1.46 -8.00
N GLY A 78 -6.15 -1.02 -8.24
CA GLY A 78 -5.67 -0.65 -9.57
C GLY A 78 -6.17 0.70 -10.08
N ARG A 79 -6.90 1.48 -9.28
CA ARG A 79 -7.21 2.88 -9.58
C ARG A 79 -6.09 3.78 -9.07
N THR A 80 -5.97 4.93 -9.71
CA THR A 80 -5.07 6.02 -9.30
C THR A 80 -5.88 7.29 -9.25
N VAL A 81 -5.70 8.08 -8.19
CA VAL A 81 -6.22 9.44 -8.09
C VAL A 81 -5.09 10.44 -8.24
N ALA A 82 -5.34 11.50 -9.01
CA ALA A 82 -4.43 12.63 -9.20
C ALA A 82 -4.48 13.59 -8.02
#